data_AF-A0A2Z6NV13-F1
#
_entry.id   AF-A0A2Z6NV13-F1
#
_cell.length_a   1.000
_cell.length_b   1.000
_cell.length_c   1.000
_cell.angle_alpha   90.00
_cell.angle_beta   90.00
_cell.angle_gamma   90.00
#
_symmetry.space_group_name_H-M   'P 1'
#
loop_
_entity.id
_entity.type
_entity.pdbx_description
1 polymer ?
#
loop_
_entity_poly.entity_id
_entity_poly.type
_entity_poly.pdbx_seq_one_letter_code
_entity_poly.pdbx_strand_id
1 'polypeptide(L)'
;MPTMTRVKGGTLRASDTFPGDRHLIELWSSNSKKLDTTESKQGGSLNDIKAQSNGIYYEDMTFRDILFDSSYRGGGIFIIDSARIRINNCFFLHFTTEGILVQQGHETFISSCFLGQHSTVGGDKGEKDYSGVAIDLASNDNAVTDVAIFSAAVGILLRGQANILSGVHCYNKAAWFGGIGILVKLAVMEDPVQVHVTNGLFLGDANILIKSVKGQILGLNIVDNMFNGDPNKKVPIVKLDGEFSNVDQVVIDRNNVNGMGLRSTVGKLTVNGNGTKWEADFSSVLVFPNRISHVQYSFFAQGEPKFVAHSVTNVSENVVVVESEKEAKGLVFFSVEQ
;
A
#
# COMPACT_ATOMS: atom_id res chain seq x y z
N MET A 1 23.07 0.98 -33.89
CA MET A 1 21.67 1.26 -33.51
C MET A 1 21.23 0.13 -32.59
N PRO A 2 20.64 0.40 -31.41
CA PRO A 2 20.04 -0.68 -30.64
C PRO A 2 18.86 -1.22 -31.45
N THR A 3 18.89 -2.51 -31.75
CA THR A 3 17.77 -3.20 -32.40
C THR A 3 16.68 -3.43 -31.35
N MET A 4 15.55 -2.73 -31.51
CA MET A 4 14.35 -2.97 -30.70
C MET A 4 13.97 -4.45 -30.82
N THR A 5 13.94 -5.15 -29.69
CA THR A 5 13.55 -6.57 -29.67
C THR A 5 12.11 -6.68 -29.20
N ARG A 6 11.25 -7.25 -30.06
CA ARG A 6 9.83 -7.45 -29.78
C ARG A 6 9.48 -8.94 -29.83
N VAL A 7 9.00 -9.45 -28.71
CA VAL A 7 8.40 -10.79 -28.60
C VAL A 7 6.89 -10.60 -28.57
N LYS A 8 6.15 -11.17 -29.54
CA LYS A 8 4.71 -10.93 -29.68
C LYS A 8 3.94 -12.20 -30.02
N GLY A 9 2.82 -12.43 -29.32
CA GLY A 9 1.85 -13.47 -29.66
C GLY A 9 2.25 -14.86 -29.19
N GLY A 10 1.25 -15.72 -28.99
CA GLY A 10 1.42 -17.15 -28.74
C GLY A 10 1.40 -17.53 -27.26
N THR A 11 1.83 -18.76 -27.00
CA THR A 11 1.82 -19.37 -25.66
C THR A 11 3.20 -19.95 -25.36
N LEU A 12 3.74 -19.62 -24.20
CA LEU A 12 4.86 -20.31 -23.58
C LEU A 12 4.33 -21.14 -22.43
N ARG A 13 4.48 -22.46 -22.52
CA ARG A 13 4.02 -23.40 -21.49
C ARG A 13 5.20 -24.21 -20.94
N ALA A 14 5.31 -24.26 -19.62
CA ALA A 14 6.26 -25.12 -18.94
C ALA A 14 5.93 -26.60 -19.18
N SER A 15 6.95 -27.40 -19.46
CA SER A 15 6.84 -28.86 -19.47
C SER A 15 6.70 -29.42 -18.05
N ASP A 16 6.25 -30.66 -17.92
CA ASP A 16 6.16 -31.35 -16.61
C ASP A 16 7.50 -31.46 -15.87
N THR A 17 8.62 -31.39 -16.60
CA THR A 17 9.99 -31.42 -16.06
C THR A 17 10.61 -30.02 -15.89
N PHE A 18 9.84 -28.94 -16.02
CA PHE A 18 10.36 -27.59 -15.88
C PHE A 18 10.88 -27.36 -14.44
N PRO A 19 12.01 -26.67 -14.24
CA PRO A 19 12.51 -26.40 -12.89
C PRO A 19 11.53 -25.58 -12.04
N GLY A 20 11.46 -25.85 -10.74
CA GLY A 20 10.53 -25.17 -9.82
C GLY A 20 10.98 -23.77 -9.40
N ASP A 21 12.21 -23.38 -9.74
CA ASP A 21 12.93 -22.18 -9.29
C ASP A 21 13.38 -21.27 -10.46
N ARG A 22 12.82 -21.49 -11.65
CA ARG A 22 13.16 -20.75 -12.89
C ARG A 22 11.93 -20.07 -13.47
N HIS A 23 12.15 -19.16 -14.43
CA HIS A 23 11.08 -18.46 -15.14
C HIS A 23 11.05 -18.86 -16.61
N LEU A 24 9.88 -18.86 -17.24
CA LEU A 24 9.72 -19.20 -18.67
C LEU A 24 10.59 -18.31 -19.57
N ILE A 25 10.77 -17.05 -19.19
CA ILE A 25 11.76 -16.14 -19.78
C ILE A 25 12.64 -15.57 -18.67
N GLU A 26 13.95 -15.61 -18.88
CA GLU A 26 14.93 -14.94 -18.03
C GLU A 26 15.75 -13.97 -18.87
N LEU A 27 15.53 -12.67 -18.67
CA LEU A 27 16.31 -11.60 -19.25
C LEU A 27 17.43 -11.21 -18.29
N TRP A 28 18.58 -11.89 -18.40
CA TRP A 28 19.70 -11.74 -17.49
C TRP A 28 21.05 -11.90 -18.20
N SER A 29 22.10 -11.26 -17.66
CA SER A 29 23.47 -11.36 -18.17
C SER A 29 24.29 -12.26 -17.26
N SER A 30 25.33 -12.91 -17.77
CA SER A 30 26.27 -13.68 -16.93
C SER A 30 26.97 -12.81 -15.87
N ASN A 31 26.97 -11.48 -16.07
CA ASN A 31 27.52 -10.51 -15.12
C ASN A 31 26.46 -10.00 -14.11
N SER A 32 25.20 -10.37 -14.29
CA SER A 32 24.12 -9.99 -13.37
C SER A 32 24.23 -10.76 -12.06
N LYS A 33 24.01 -10.05 -10.94
CA LYS A 33 23.96 -10.64 -9.59
C LYS A 33 22.53 -10.63 -9.09
N LYS A 34 21.88 -11.80 -9.02
CA LYS A 34 20.53 -11.93 -8.47
C LYS A 34 20.52 -11.41 -7.03
N LEU A 35 19.48 -10.66 -6.68
CA LEU A 35 19.22 -10.27 -5.29
C LEU A 35 18.53 -11.42 -4.58
N ASP A 36 18.93 -11.69 -3.34
CA ASP A 36 18.21 -12.64 -2.48
C ASP A 36 16.78 -12.14 -2.24
N THR A 37 15.81 -13.05 -2.32
CA THR A 37 14.37 -12.74 -2.22
C THR A 37 13.96 -12.25 -0.82
N THR A 38 14.83 -12.42 0.18
CA THR A 38 14.61 -12.03 1.58
C THR A 38 15.13 -10.64 1.94
N GLU A 39 16.01 -10.05 1.14
CA GLU A 39 16.63 -8.76 1.49
C GLU A 39 15.88 -7.59 0.84
N SER A 40 15.23 -6.76 1.67
CA SER A 40 15.09 -5.36 1.34
C SER A 40 16.50 -4.76 1.42
N LYS A 41 16.95 -4.02 0.40
CA LYS A 41 18.19 -3.24 0.53
C LYS A 41 18.03 -2.31 1.73
N GLN A 42 18.70 -2.66 2.83
CA GLN A 42 18.62 -1.94 4.09
C GLN A 42 19.05 -0.49 3.86
N GLY A 43 18.19 0.46 4.24
CA GLY A 43 18.60 1.77 4.73
C GLY A 43 19.56 2.57 3.86
N GLY A 44 19.37 2.57 2.54
CA GLY A 44 20.17 3.40 1.65
C GLY A 44 19.73 4.85 1.68
N SER A 45 20.67 5.77 1.97
CA SER A 45 20.59 7.17 1.58
C SER A 45 20.09 7.28 0.13
N LEU A 46 19.45 8.39 -0.27
CA LEU A 46 19.17 8.72 -1.69
C LEU A 46 20.40 8.52 -2.62
N ASN A 47 21.60 8.42 -2.06
CA ASN A 47 22.85 8.09 -2.76
C ASN A 47 23.02 6.61 -3.17
N ASP A 48 22.27 5.66 -2.60
CA ASP A 48 22.35 4.22 -2.95
C ASP A 48 21.68 3.87 -4.29
N ILE A 49 21.07 4.87 -4.94
CA ILE A 49 20.61 4.81 -6.34
C ILE A 49 21.77 4.39 -7.26
N LYS A 50 23.03 4.73 -6.92
CA LYS A 50 24.22 4.33 -7.69
C LYS A 50 24.52 2.82 -7.66
N ALA A 51 23.97 2.06 -6.71
CA ALA A 51 24.20 0.62 -6.59
C ALA A 51 23.20 -0.24 -7.38
N GLN A 52 22.23 0.36 -8.10
CA GLN A 52 21.29 -0.37 -8.97
C GLN A 52 21.67 -0.35 -10.46
N SER A 53 22.74 0.36 -10.82
CA SER A 53 23.20 0.55 -12.20
C SER A 53 24.52 -0.18 -12.51
N ASN A 54 24.79 -1.34 -11.91
CA ASN A 54 25.98 -2.14 -12.25
C ASN A 54 25.79 -2.83 -13.62
N GLY A 55 25.78 -1.99 -14.67
CA GLY A 55 25.56 -2.36 -16.06
C GLY A 55 24.09 -2.57 -16.39
N ILE A 56 23.55 -1.83 -17.37
CA ILE A 56 22.30 -2.20 -18.05
C ILE A 56 22.69 -3.08 -19.23
N TYR A 57 22.24 -4.33 -19.23
CA TYR A 57 22.60 -5.31 -20.26
C TYR A 57 21.53 -5.45 -21.34
N TYR A 58 20.28 -5.17 -20.99
CA TYR A 58 19.16 -5.23 -21.90
C TYR A 58 18.36 -3.94 -21.84
N GLU A 59 17.99 -3.47 -23.02
CA GLU A 59 17.33 -2.19 -23.19
C GLU A 59 16.28 -2.28 -24.29
N ASP A 60 15.17 -1.57 -24.12
CA ASP A 60 14.18 -1.35 -25.17
C ASP A 60 13.56 -2.66 -25.72
N MET A 61 13.19 -3.56 -24.81
CA MET A 61 12.52 -4.82 -25.14
C MET A 61 11.02 -4.77 -24.83
N THR A 62 10.22 -5.44 -25.66
CA THR A 62 8.76 -5.54 -25.47
C THR A 62 8.27 -6.98 -25.54
N PHE A 63 7.58 -7.44 -24.50
CA PHE A 63 6.79 -8.67 -24.46
C PHE A 63 5.32 -8.31 -24.59
N ARG A 64 4.63 -8.88 -25.58
CA ARG A 64 3.25 -8.47 -25.85
C ARG A 64 2.33 -9.57 -26.38
N ASP A 65 1.09 -9.62 -25.91
CA ASP A 65 0.06 -10.56 -26.40
C ASP A 65 0.47 -12.04 -26.18
N ILE A 66 1.17 -12.36 -25.09
CA ILE A 66 1.69 -13.71 -24.80
C ILE A 66 0.97 -14.32 -23.60
N LEU A 67 0.59 -15.60 -23.70
CA LEU A 67 0.22 -16.43 -22.55
C LEU A 67 1.45 -17.12 -21.98
N PHE A 68 1.76 -16.84 -20.72
CA PHE A 68 2.76 -17.54 -19.89
C PHE A 68 2.04 -18.52 -18.98
N ASP A 69 2.18 -19.82 -19.25
CA ASP A 69 1.60 -20.89 -18.45
C ASP A 69 2.72 -21.69 -17.80
N SER A 70 2.99 -21.40 -16.52
CA SER A 70 4.08 -22.01 -15.77
C SER A 70 3.74 -23.44 -15.28
N SER A 71 2.57 -24.00 -15.62
CA SER A 71 2.17 -25.39 -15.31
C SER A 71 2.35 -25.78 -13.83
N TYR A 72 2.16 -24.83 -12.91
CA TYR A 72 2.39 -24.96 -11.46
C TYR A 72 3.85 -25.22 -11.10
N ARG A 73 4.79 -24.64 -11.86
CA ARG A 73 6.24 -24.78 -11.66
C ARG A 73 6.97 -23.47 -11.99
N GLY A 74 7.77 -22.96 -11.05
CA GLY A 74 8.56 -21.75 -11.28
C GLY A 74 7.69 -20.51 -11.53
N GLY A 75 8.17 -19.62 -12.39
CA GLY A 75 7.56 -18.32 -12.67
C GLY A 75 7.40 -17.99 -14.17
N GLY A 76 6.87 -16.81 -14.46
CA GLY A 76 6.60 -16.35 -15.82
C GLY A 76 7.80 -15.66 -16.45
N ILE A 77 8.06 -14.41 -16.05
CA ILE A 77 9.18 -13.60 -16.56
C ILE A 77 10.07 -13.15 -15.40
N PHE A 78 11.38 -13.31 -15.57
CA PHE A 78 12.41 -12.70 -14.74
C PHE A 78 13.23 -11.70 -15.56
N ILE A 79 13.36 -10.47 -15.06
CA ILE A 79 14.15 -9.39 -15.67
C ILE A 79 15.13 -8.86 -14.63
N ILE A 80 16.39 -8.70 -15.03
CA ILE A 80 17.43 -8.10 -14.19
C ILE A 80 18.34 -7.16 -14.98
N ASP A 81 18.83 -6.10 -14.32
CA ASP A 81 19.83 -5.18 -14.88
C ASP A 81 19.44 -4.64 -16.27
N SER A 82 18.18 -4.20 -16.38
CA SER A 82 17.54 -3.82 -17.64
C SER A 82 16.90 -2.44 -17.58
N ALA A 83 16.70 -1.80 -18.75
CA ALA A 83 16.01 -0.51 -18.85
C ALA A 83 14.96 -0.49 -19.96
N ARG A 84 13.90 0.30 -19.81
CA ARG A 84 12.88 0.55 -20.85
C ARG A 84 12.23 -0.75 -21.36
N ILE A 85 11.88 -1.62 -20.43
CA ILE A 85 11.22 -2.89 -20.71
C ILE A 85 9.71 -2.71 -20.67
N ARG A 86 8.98 -3.31 -21.62
CA ARG A 86 7.53 -3.28 -21.68
C ARG A 86 6.95 -4.69 -21.63
N ILE A 87 6.10 -4.96 -20.66
CA ILE A 87 5.27 -6.18 -20.59
C ILE A 87 3.83 -5.71 -20.76
N ASN A 88 3.24 -5.98 -21.93
CA ASN A 88 1.97 -5.38 -22.33
C ASN A 88 0.97 -6.43 -22.81
N ASN A 89 -0.26 -6.41 -22.29
CA ASN A 89 -1.31 -7.32 -22.73
C ASN A 89 -0.91 -8.80 -22.67
N CYS A 90 -0.24 -9.20 -21.58
CA CYS A 90 0.18 -10.58 -21.36
C CYS A 90 -0.72 -11.25 -20.30
N PHE A 91 -0.82 -12.57 -20.39
CA PHE A 91 -1.59 -13.38 -19.45
C PHE A 91 -0.64 -14.35 -18.74
N PHE A 92 -0.66 -14.41 -17.41
CA PHE A 92 0.23 -15.24 -16.61
C PHE A 92 -0.58 -16.21 -15.75
N LEU A 93 -0.32 -17.50 -15.90
CA LEU A 93 -1.00 -18.57 -15.18
C LEU A 93 -0.03 -19.54 -14.51
N HIS A 94 -0.50 -20.13 -13.43
CA HIS A 94 0.11 -21.32 -12.83
C HIS A 94 1.58 -21.14 -12.41
N PHE A 95 1.99 -19.95 -12.01
CA PHE A 95 3.29 -19.73 -11.38
C PHE A 95 3.24 -20.16 -9.91
N THR A 96 4.30 -20.80 -9.41
CA THR A 96 4.45 -21.10 -7.97
C THR A 96 5.41 -20.14 -7.27
N THR A 97 6.25 -19.43 -8.04
CA THR A 97 7.10 -18.34 -7.55
C THR A 97 6.50 -16.98 -7.95
N GLU A 98 7.02 -16.33 -8.99
CA GLU A 98 6.59 -15.02 -9.45
C GLU A 98 5.99 -15.10 -10.86
N GLY A 99 4.85 -14.45 -11.07
CA GLY A 99 4.37 -14.20 -12.43
C GLY A 99 5.36 -13.32 -13.20
N ILE A 100 5.72 -12.18 -12.60
CA ILE A 100 6.75 -11.26 -13.09
C ILE A 100 7.69 -10.90 -11.92
N LEU A 101 8.99 -11.13 -12.08
CA LEU A 101 10.04 -10.67 -11.17
C LEU A 101 10.95 -9.68 -11.90
N VAL A 102 11.11 -8.49 -11.33
CA VAL A 102 12.07 -7.48 -11.81
C VAL A 102 13.06 -7.18 -10.69
N GLN A 103 14.36 -7.25 -10.98
CA GLN A 103 15.43 -6.97 -10.01
C GLN A 103 16.42 -5.97 -10.61
N GLN A 104 16.78 -4.92 -9.87
CA GLN A 104 17.74 -3.90 -10.35
C GLN A 104 17.29 -3.25 -11.68
N GLY A 105 18.10 -2.32 -12.21
CA GLY A 105 17.72 -1.55 -13.38
C GLY A 105 16.56 -0.58 -13.14
N HIS A 106 15.98 -0.07 -14.23
CA HIS A 106 15.01 1.03 -14.20
C HIS A 106 13.91 0.84 -15.26
N GLU A 107 12.77 1.53 -15.10
CA GLU A 107 11.82 1.76 -16.21
C GLU A 107 11.25 0.47 -16.83
N THR A 108 10.78 -0.47 -16.00
CA THR A 108 9.93 -1.57 -16.47
C THR A 108 8.46 -1.20 -16.37
N PHE A 109 7.76 -1.20 -17.51
CA PHE A 109 6.34 -0.87 -17.58
C PHE A 109 5.50 -2.12 -17.84
N ILE A 110 4.63 -2.44 -16.88
CA ILE A 110 3.71 -3.57 -16.91
C ILE A 110 2.31 -3.01 -17.12
N SER A 111 1.64 -3.38 -18.22
CA SER A 111 0.37 -2.77 -18.61
C SER A 111 -0.63 -3.74 -19.20
N SER A 112 -1.91 -3.60 -18.86
CA SER A 112 -3.01 -4.37 -19.46
C SER A 112 -2.86 -5.90 -19.27
N CYS A 113 -2.25 -6.34 -18.17
CA CYS A 113 -1.95 -7.76 -17.94
C CYS A 113 -2.97 -8.42 -17.00
N PHE A 114 -3.07 -9.75 -17.12
CA PHE A 114 -3.83 -10.61 -16.21
C PHE A 114 -2.86 -11.61 -15.58
N LEU A 115 -2.85 -11.73 -14.25
CA LEU A 115 -1.94 -12.63 -13.55
C LEU A 115 -2.66 -13.40 -12.47
N GLY A 116 -2.53 -14.74 -12.47
CA GLY A 116 -2.92 -15.53 -11.31
C GLY A 116 -2.34 -16.92 -11.25
N GLN A 117 -2.05 -17.39 -10.03
CA GLN A 117 -1.55 -18.74 -9.82
C GLN A 117 -2.61 -19.78 -10.18
N HIS A 118 -3.90 -19.49 -9.94
CA HIS A 118 -5.01 -20.37 -10.31
C HIS A 118 -6.07 -19.63 -11.11
N SER A 119 -6.52 -20.22 -12.22
CA SER A 119 -7.60 -19.69 -13.06
C SER A 119 -8.98 -19.89 -12.43
N THR A 120 -9.26 -19.13 -11.37
CA THR A 120 -10.55 -19.14 -10.66
C THR A 120 -11.02 -17.70 -10.39
N VAL A 121 -12.33 -17.56 -10.17
CA VAL A 121 -13.02 -16.29 -9.84
C VAL A 121 -13.50 -16.26 -8.37
N GLY A 122 -12.96 -17.15 -7.53
CA GLY A 122 -13.27 -17.27 -6.11
C GLY A 122 -13.85 -18.63 -5.71
N GLY A 123 -13.86 -18.93 -4.41
CA GLY A 123 -14.44 -20.16 -3.86
C GLY A 123 -13.61 -21.43 -4.11
N ASP A 124 -12.33 -21.28 -4.46
CA ASP A 124 -11.44 -22.43 -4.61
C ASP A 124 -11.10 -23.03 -3.23
N LYS A 125 -11.30 -24.34 -3.09
CA LYS A 125 -11.01 -25.09 -1.86
C LYS A 125 -9.51 -25.08 -1.52
N GLY A 126 -8.64 -24.87 -2.50
CA GLY A 126 -7.19 -24.78 -2.35
C GLY A 126 -6.65 -23.39 -2.05
N GLU A 127 -7.50 -22.35 -1.93
CA GLU A 127 -7.07 -20.95 -1.81
C GLU A 127 -6.06 -20.71 -0.66
N LYS A 128 -6.25 -21.40 0.46
CA LYS A 128 -5.34 -21.33 1.62
C LYS A 128 -3.89 -21.70 1.28
N ASP A 129 -3.68 -22.51 0.25
CA ASP A 129 -2.38 -23.07 -0.14
C ASP A 129 -1.73 -22.25 -1.28
N TYR A 130 -2.39 -21.21 -1.78
CA TYR A 130 -1.78 -20.29 -2.74
C TYR A 130 -0.52 -19.66 -2.14
N SER A 131 0.54 -19.60 -2.96
CA SER A 131 1.90 -19.27 -2.53
C SER A 131 2.59 -18.23 -3.41
N GLY A 132 2.15 -18.09 -4.66
CA GLY A 132 2.84 -17.27 -5.66
C GLY A 132 2.66 -15.77 -5.45
N VAL A 133 3.62 -15.00 -5.94
CA VAL A 133 3.57 -13.54 -6.04
C VAL A 133 3.26 -13.18 -7.49
N ALA A 134 2.24 -12.36 -7.77
CA ALA A 134 1.97 -12.05 -9.18
C ALA A 134 3.04 -11.12 -9.78
N ILE A 135 3.37 -10.02 -9.08
CA ILE A 135 4.42 -9.09 -9.52
C ILE A 135 5.34 -8.75 -8.34
N ASP A 136 6.65 -8.95 -8.50
CA ASP A 136 7.67 -8.53 -7.55
C ASP A 136 8.64 -7.53 -8.22
N LEU A 137 8.64 -6.29 -7.73
CA LEU A 137 9.47 -5.20 -8.23
C LEU A 137 10.56 -4.86 -7.21
N ALA A 138 11.72 -5.50 -7.34
CA ALA A 138 12.95 -5.18 -6.64
C ALA A 138 13.87 -4.27 -7.47
N SER A 139 13.28 -3.28 -8.13
CA SER A 139 13.92 -2.27 -8.95
C SER A 139 13.18 -0.93 -8.83
N ASN A 140 13.79 0.15 -9.34
CA ASN A 140 13.26 1.49 -9.22
C ASN A 140 12.57 1.98 -10.52
N ASP A 141 11.78 3.04 -10.41
CA ASP A 141 11.25 3.82 -11.53
C ASP A 141 10.34 3.02 -12.48
N ASN A 142 9.59 2.05 -11.95
CA ASN A 142 8.68 1.21 -12.72
C ASN A 142 7.24 1.70 -12.64
N ALA A 143 6.40 1.22 -13.56
CA ALA A 143 4.97 1.47 -13.56
C ALA A 143 4.17 0.19 -13.80
N VAL A 144 3.14 -0.01 -12.99
CA VAL A 144 2.12 -1.05 -13.20
C VAL A 144 0.78 -0.36 -13.44
N THR A 145 0.20 -0.58 -14.61
CA THR A 145 -1.00 0.13 -15.09
C THR A 145 -2.04 -0.82 -15.65
N ASP A 146 -3.30 -0.68 -15.25
CA ASP A 146 -4.42 -1.47 -15.81
C ASP A 146 -4.20 -2.99 -15.71
N VAL A 147 -3.82 -3.49 -14.52
CA VAL A 147 -3.51 -4.91 -14.29
C VAL A 147 -4.54 -5.55 -13.37
N ALA A 148 -5.04 -6.72 -13.76
CA ALA A 148 -5.89 -7.56 -12.92
C ALA A 148 -5.07 -8.73 -12.36
N ILE A 149 -5.09 -8.88 -11.04
CA ILE A 149 -4.37 -9.92 -10.32
C ILE A 149 -5.36 -10.77 -9.54
N PHE A 150 -5.22 -12.09 -9.66
CA PHE A 150 -6.13 -13.05 -9.07
C PHE A 150 -5.43 -14.26 -8.50
N SER A 151 -6.03 -14.84 -7.46
CA SER A 151 -5.61 -16.13 -6.92
C SER A 151 -4.10 -16.26 -6.64
N ALA A 152 -3.42 -15.17 -6.30
CA ALA A 152 -2.03 -15.14 -5.86
C ALA A 152 -1.95 -14.96 -4.33
N ALA A 153 -0.90 -15.44 -3.68
CA ALA A 153 -0.70 -15.15 -2.26
C ALA A 153 -0.45 -13.66 -2.03
N VAL A 154 0.43 -13.07 -2.85
CA VAL A 154 0.70 -11.64 -2.88
C VAL A 154 0.41 -11.11 -4.28
N GLY A 155 -0.37 -10.03 -4.37
CA GLY A 155 -0.64 -9.39 -5.65
C GLY A 155 0.61 -8.68 -6.17
N ILE A 156 0.97 -7.56 -5.56
CA ILE A 156 2.17 -6.80 -5.92
C ILE A 156 3.08 -6.65 -4.70
N LEU A 157 4.35 -7.03 -4.87
CA LEU A 157 5.42 -6.82 -3.91
C LEU A 157 6.36 -5.71 -4.42
N LEU A 158 6.46 -4.58 -3.71
CA LEU A 158 7.32 -3.45 -4.10
C LEU A 158 8.57 -3.36 -3.22
N ARG A 159 9.72 -3.78 -3.71
CA ARG A 159 11.02 -3.74 -3.00
C ARG A 159 11.97 -2.65 -3.50
N GLY A 160 11.62 -1.92 -4.57
CA GLY A 160 12.39 -0.77 -5.09
C GLY A 160 11.58 0.53 -5.17
N GLN A 161 12.28 1.66 -5.36
CA GLN A 161 11.80 3.04 -5.09
C GLN A 161 11.13 3.66 -6.31
N ALA A 162 10.38 4.75 -6.08
CA ALA A 162 9.79 5.54 -7.16
C ALA A 162 8.91 4.74 -8.14
N ASN A 163 8.21 3.72 -7.64
CA ASN A 163 7.30 2.90 -8.41
C ASN A 163 5.87 3.47 -8.36
N ILE A 164 5.15 3.39 -9.49
CA ILE A 164 3.77 3.86 -9.60
C ILE A 164 2.84 2.69 -9.89
N LEU A 165 1.75 2.59 -9.13
CA LEU A 165 0.65 1.65 -9.36
C LEU A 165 -0.62 2.44 -9.69
N SER A 166 -1.30 2.12 -10.80
CA SER A 166 -2.56 2.76 -11.17
C SER A 166 -3.47 1.77 -11.92
N GLY A 167 -4.78 1.82 -11.71
CA GLY A 167 -5.71 0.88 -12.36
C GLY A 167 -5.45 -0.59 -12.03
N VAL A 168 -4.91 -0.89 -10.82
CA VAL A 168 -4.63 -2.26 -10.38
C VAL A 168 -5.84 -2.81 -9.63
N HIS A 169 -6.31 -3.99 -10.04
CA HIS A 169 -7.36 -4.73 -9.34
C HIS A 169 -6.77 -6.02 -8.75
N CYS A 170 -6.66 -6.07 -7.43
CA CYS A 170 -6.25 -7.27 -6.70
C CYS A 170 -7.48 -8.01 -6.16
N TYR A 171 -7.84 -9.14 -6.77
CA TYR A 171 -8.75 -10.15 -6.21
C TYR A 171 -7.95 -11.44 -5.90
N ASN A 172 -6.86 -11.28 -5.17
CA ASN A 172 -5.96 -12.37 -4.83
C ASN A 172 -6.44 -13.13 -3.58
N LYS A 173 -5.62 -14.04 -3.05
CA LYS A 173 -5.88 -14.82 -1.83
C LYS A 173 -6.48 -13.95 -0.71
N ALA A 174 -7.52 -14.44 -0.05
CA ALA A 174 -8.19 -13.73 1.04
C ALA A 174 -7.23 -13.44 2.21
N ALA A 175 -7.42 -12.28 2.83
CA ALA A 175 -6.61 -11.85 3.97
C ALA A 175 -6.66 -12.82 5.16
N TRP A 176 -7.81 -13.48 5.39
CA TRP A 176 -7.94 -14.52 6.43
C TRP A 176 -7.02 -15.73 6.20
N PHE A 177 -6.66 -16.02 4.94
CA PHE A 177 -5.66 -17.04 4.61
C PHE A 177 -4.23 -16.47 4.49
N GLY A 178 -4.03 -15.21 4.89
CA GLY A 178 -2.73 -14.53 4.83
C GLY A 178 -2.41 -13.90 3.47
N GLY A 179 -3.40 -13.75 2.59
CA GLY A 179 -3.18 -13.09 1.31
C GLY A 179 -3.05 -11.57 1.42
N ILE A 180 -2.25 -10.97 0.53
CA ILE A 180 -1.93 -9.53 0.55
C ILE A 180 -2.11 -8.96 -0.85
N GLY A 181 -2.93 -7.92 -0.99
CA GLY A 181 -3.13 -7.25 -2.28
C GLY A 181 -1.87 -6.54 -2.77
N ILE A 182 -1.37 -5.59 -1.99
CA ILE A 182 -0.15 -4.84 -2.27
C ILE A 182 0.69 -4.83 -1.00
N LEU A 183 1.93 -5.28 -1.13
CA LEU A 183 2.94 -5.24 -0.09
C LEU A 183 4.08 -4.34 -0.54
N VAL A 184 4.15 -3.14 0.02
CA VAL A 184 5.36 -2.32 -0.12
C VAL A 184 6.40 -2.92 0.83
N LYS A 185 7.64 -3.17 0.40
CA LYS A 185 8.77 -3.73 1.18
C LYS A 185 9.99 -2.79 1.31
N LEU A 186 10.02 -1.69 0.56
CA LEU A 186 10.93 -0.59 0.83
C LEU A 186 10.50 0.16 2.07
N ALA A 187 11.20 -0.03 3.18
CA ALA A 187 10.66 0.44 4.45
C ALA A 187 9.17 0.01 4.57
N VAL A 188 8.95 -1.28 4.24
CA VAL A 188 7.71 -1.99 3.86
C VAL A 188 6.47 -1.09 3.72
N MET A 189 5.34 -1.40 4.32
CA MET A 189 4.74 -0.31 5.10
C MET A 189 5.35 -0.39 6.52
N GLU A 190 6.55 -0.96 6.62
CA GLU A 190 7.42 -1.12 7.78
C GLU A 190 8.37 0.07 7.80
N ASP A 191 7.90 1.14 8.40
CA ASP A 191 8.55 2.44 8.40
C ASP A 191 8.43 3.30 7.11
N PRO A 192 7.21 3.56 6.60
CA PRO A 192 7.02 4.16 5.28
C PRO A 192 7.66 5.55 5.15
N VAL A 193 8.33 5.77 4.01
CA VAL A 193 8.93 7.06 3.62
C VAL A 193 8.42 7.45 2.22
N GLN A 194 7.76 8.60 2.12
CA GLN A 194 7.22 9.16 0.87
C GLN A 194 6.28 8.21 0.10
N VAL A 195 5.28 7.69 0.80
CA VAL A 195 4.27 6.78 0.24
C VAL A 195 2.94 7.52 0.06
N HIS A 196 2.31 7.35 -1.10
CA HIS A 196 1.00 7.93 -1.39
C HIS A 196 0.01 6.83 -1.80
N VAL A 197 -1.09 6.71 -1.06
CA VAL A 197 -2.21 5.81 -1.32
C VAL A 197 -3.46 6.65 -1.50
N THR A 198 -3.99 6.70 -2.73
CA THR A 198 -5.14 7.54 -3.06
C THR A 198 -6.05 6.92 -4.11
N ASN A 199 -7.31 7.36 -4.11
CA ASN A 199 -8.34 6.97 -5.07
C ASN A 199 -8.56 5.45 -5.16
N GLY A 200 -8.28 4.72 -4.08
CA GLY A 200 -8.49 3.29 -3.97
C GLY A 200 -9.89 2.93 -3.47
N LEU A 201 -10.38 1.76 -3.88
CA LEU A 201 -11.54 1.10 -3.29
C LEU A 201 -11.10 -0.16 -2.56
N PHE A 202 -11.38 -0.23 -1.26
CA PHE A 202 -11.07 -1.36 -0.39
C PHE A 202 -12.38 -2.05 0.02
N LEU A 203 -12.56 -3.31 -0.37
CA LEU A 203 -13.77 -4.09 -0.14
C LEU A 203 -13.52 -5.25 0.82
N GLY A 204 -14.55 -5.65 1.56
CA GLY A 204 -14.54 -6.88 2.36
C GLY A 204 -13.61 -6.81 3.57
N ASP A 205 -13.66 -5.72 4.33
CA ASP A 205 -12.80 -5.45 5.50
C ASP A 205 -11.31 -5.21 5.16
N ALA A 206 -10.97 -5.07 3.87
CA ALA A 206 -9.63 -4.69 3.44
C ALA A 206 -9.23 -3.34 4.06
N ASN A 207 -8.03 -3.30 4.64
CA ASN A 207 -7.49 -2.14 5.35
C ASN A 207 -6.02 -1.95 5.02
N ILE A 208 -5.48 -0.81 5.44
CA ILE A 208 -4.08 -0.47 5.31
C ILE A 208 -3.38 -0.76 6.65
N LEU A 209 -2.39 -1.65 6.63
CA LEU A 209 -1.56 -1.97 7.79
C LEU A 209 -0.21 -1.27 7.66
N ILE A 210 0.09 -0.35 8.58
CA ILE A 210 1.38 0.30 8.72
C ILE A 210 2.10 -0.41 9.87
N LYS A 211 3.24 -1.02 9.57
CA LYS A 211 4.04 -1.76 10.53
C LYS A 211 5.26 -0.94 10.93
N SER A 212 5.77 -1.17 12.12
CA SER A 212 6.99 -0.55 12.63
C SER A 212 8.11 -1.59 12.64
N VAL A 213 9.28 -1.22 12.12
CA VAL A 213 10.52 -1.99 12.30
C VAL A 213 11.58 -1.15 13.00
N LYS A 214 11.71 0.12 12.62
CA LYS A 214 12.57 1.15 13.22
C LYS A 214 11.76 2.24 13.90
N GLY A 215 10.44 2.25 13.74
CA GLY A 215 9.53 3.21 14.34
C GLY A 215 9.48 4.55 13.60
N GLN A 216 9.64 4.56 12.27
CA GLN A 216 9.62 5.78 11.46
C GLN A 216 8.42 5.88 10.53
N ILE A 217 7.75 7.02 10.43
CA ILE A 217 6.78 7.33 9.36
C ILE A 217 7.11 8.73 8.87
N LEU A 218 7.38 8.88 7.57
CA LEU A 218 7.75 10.17 7.00
C LEU A 218 7.08 10.39 5.65
N GLY A 219 6.27 11.45 5.49
CA GLY A 219 5.69 11.77 4.18
C GLY A 219 4.68 10.74 3.69
N LEU A 220 3.85 10.19 4.59
CA LEU A 220 2.82 9.20 4.26
C LEU A 220 1.48 9.90 4.02
N ASN A 221 0.90 9.70 2.84
CA ASN A 221 -0.42 10.24 2.49
C ASN A 221 -1.40 9.10 2.16
N ILE A 222 -2.43 8.90 2.98
CA ILE A 222 -3.54 7.98 2.73
C ILE A 222 -4.82 8.82 2.61
N VAL A 223 -5.21 9.16 1.39
CA VAL A 223 -6.26 10.16 1.17
C VAL A 223 -7.20 9.82 0.03
N ASP A 224 -8.44 10.27 0.12
CA ASP A 224 -9.43 10.18 -0.97
C ASP A 224 -9.74 8.71 -1.37
N ASN A 225 -9.66 7.78 -0.41
CA ASN A 225 -10.02 6.37 -0.62
C ASN A 225 -11.43 6.06 -0.11
N MET A 226 -12.00 4.95 -0.59
CA MET A 226 -13.27 4.40 -0.13
C MET A 226 -13.07 3.02 0.48
N PHE A 227 -13.63 2.80 1.67
CA PHE A 227 -13.55 1.55 2.41
C PHE A 227 -14.95 1.00 2.69
N ASN A 228 -15.16 -0.28 2.45
CA ASN A 228 -16.43 -0.95 2.70
C ASN A 228 -16.20 -2.33 3.31
N GLY A 229 -16.87 -2.58 4.44
CA GLY A 229 -16.72 -3.80 5.22
C GLY A 229 -17.93 -4.09 6.10
N ASP A 230 -17.77 -5.04 7.00
CA ASP A 230 -18.83 -5.52 7.89
C ASP A 230 -19.07 -4.54 9.06
N PRO A 231 -20.27 -3.91 9.14
CA PRO A 231 -20.60 -2.96 10.21
C PRO A 231 -20.56 -3.56 11.62
N ASN A 232 -20.59 -4.90 11.76
CA ASN A 232 -20.49 -5.56 13.05
C ASN A 232 -19.04 -5.70 13.52
N LYS A 233 -18.07 -5.77 12.59
CA LYS A 233 -16.64 -5.87 12.92
C LYS A 233 -15.99 -4.52 13.11
N LYS A 234 -16.45 -3.49 12.37
CA LYS A 234 -15.89 -2.13 12.39
C LYS A 234 -14.38 -2.10 12.25
N VAL A 235 -13.84 -2.93 11.35
CA VAL A 235 -12.40 -3.02 11.13
C VAL A 235 -11.86 -1.62 10.79
N PRO A 236 -10.82 -1.11 11.47
CA PRO A 236 -10.29 0.21 11.18
C PRO A 236 -9.63 0.23 9.81
N ILE A 237 -9.80 1.34 9.08
CA ILE A 237 -9.26 1.50 7.73
C ILE A 237 -7.74 1.60 7.69
N VAL A 238 -7.13 2.10 8.78
CA VAL A 238 -5.69 2.12 9.00
C VAL A 238 -5.40 1.46 10.34
N LYS A 239 -4.43 0.54 10.36
CA LYS A 239 -3.92 -0.13 11.55
C LYS A 239 -2.43 0.15 11.70
N LEU A 240 -2.01 0.36 12.93
CA LEU A 240 -0.60 0.39 13.31
C LEU A 240 -0.23 -0.98 13.91
N ASP A 241 0.89 -1.55 13.46
CA ASP A 241 1.50 -2.76 14.01
C ASP A 241 2.89 -2.42 14.54
N GLY A 242 3.01 -2.30 15.86
CA GLY A 242 4.22 -1.85 16.55
C GLY A 242 4.23 -0.36 16.89
N GLU A 243 5.32 0.10 17.50
CA GLU A 243 5.45 1.46 18.03
C GLU A 243 6.21 2.39 17.08
N PHE A 244 5.73 3.62 16.92
CA PHE A 244 6.39 4.64 16.10
C PHE A 244 6.87 5.80 16.96
N SER A 245 8.19 5.96 17.03
CA SER A 245 8.84 7.03 17.80
C SER A 245 9.01 8.30 16.96
N ASN A 246 9.20 8.15 15.65
CA ASN A 246 9.42 9.23 14.70
C ASN A 246 8.30 9.27 13.66
N VAL A 247 7.37 10.21 13.80
CA VAL A 247 6.24 10.39 12.89
C VAL A 247 6.26 11.83 12.43
N ASP A 248 6.40 12.05 11.12
CA ASP A 248 6.47 13.39 10.53
C ASP A 248 5.80 13.41 9.15
N GLN A 249 5.15 14.52 8.80
CA GLN A 249 4.49 14.73 7.51
C GLN A 249 3.52 13.60 7.13
N VAL A 250 2.60 13.25 8.03
CA VAL A 250 1.63 12.16 7.81
C VAL A 250 0.23 12.72 7.64
N VAL A 251 -0.40 12.42 6.51
CA VAL A 251 -1.77 12.83 6.20
C VAL A 251 -2.63 11.60 5.96
N ILE A 252 -3.56 11.33 6.87
CA ILE A 252 -4.58 10.31 6.70
C ILE A 252 -5.91 11.06 6.80
N ASP A 253 -6.55 11.37 5.68
CA ASP A 253 -7.73 12.24 5.66
C ASP A 253 -8.59 12.01 4.42
N ARG A 254 -9.83 12.53 4.39
CA ARG A 254 -10.77 12.47 3.26
C ARG A 254 -11.06 11.05 2.77
N ASN A 255 -10.96 10.07 3.66
CA ASN A 255 -11.35 8.70 3.38
C ASN A 255 -12.82 8.49 3.76
N ASN A 256 -13.57 7.78 2.92
CA ASN A 256 -14.96 7.44 3.16
C ASN A 256 -15.07 6.00 3.66
N VAL A 257 -15.91 5.77 4.68
CA VAL A 257 -16.10 4.44 5.25
C VAL A 257 -17.57 4.04 5.24
N ASN A 258 -17.84 2.79 4.89
CA ASN A 258 -19.13 2.14 5.06
C ASN A 258 -18.93 0.83 5.85
N GLY A 259 -19.47 0.75 7.07
CA GLY A 259 -19.31 -0.41 7.95
C GLY A 259 -17.94 -0.59 8.60
N MET A 260 -16.94 0.23 8.24
CA MET A 260 -15.58 0.19 8.79
C MET A 260 -15.31 1.33 9.78
N GLY A 261 -14.26 1.18 10.59
CA GLY A 261 -13.82 2.22 11.53
C GLY A 261 -12.95 3.27 10.84
N LEU A 262 -13.40 4.53 10.82
CA LEU A 262 -12.59 5.63 10.32
C LEU A 262 -11.36 5.83 11.20
N ARG A 263 -10.18 5.98 10.58
CA ARG A 263 -8.96 6.43 11.23
C ARG A 263 -8.33 7.54 10.41
N SER A 264 -7.90 8.61 11.06
CA SER A 264 -7.50 9.87 10.43
C SER A 264 -6.40 10.57 11.25
N THR A 265 -5.60 11.43 10.63
CA THR A 265 -4.75 12.41 11.35
C THR A 265 -5.50 13.72 11.61
N VAL A 266 -6.70 13.87 11.05
CA VAL A 266 -7.61 15.01 11.28
C VAL A 266 -8.88 14.53 11.97
N GLY A 267 -9.25 15.15 13.09
CA GLY A 267 -10.48 14.85 13.83
C GLY A 267 -11.43 16.03 13.86
N LYS A 268 -12.73 15.80 13.68
CA LYS A 268 -13.78 16.82 13.85
C LYS A 268 -14.90 16.27 14.74
N LEU A 269 -15.22 17.00 15.80
CA LEU A 269 -16.27 16.62 16.75
C LEU A 269 -17.10 17.82 17.17
N THR A 270 -18.31 17.57 17.63
CA THR A 270 -19.19 18.58 18.21
C THR A 270 -19.71 18.08 19.55
N VAL A 271 -19.52 18.87 20.59
CA VAL A 271 -19.93 18.53 21.95
C VAL A 271 -20.93 19.58 22.42
N ASN A 272 -22.11 19.13 22.82
CA ASN A 272 -23.11 19.96 23.48
C ASN A 272 -22.94 19.83 24.99
N GLY A 273 -23.02 20.94 25.72
CA GLY A 273 -22.82 20.95 27.17
C GLY A 273 -23.52 22.12 27.86
N ASN A 274 -23.73 21.96 29.16
CA ASN A 274 -24.21 23.01 30.05
C ASN A 274 -23.37 22.96 31.34
N GLY A 275 -22.56 23.98 31.57
CA GLY A 275 -21.61 24.03 32.68
C GLY A 275 -20.36 24.80 32.27
N THR A 276 -19.21 24.40 32.82
CA THR A 276 -17.93 25.09 32.60
C THR A 276 -16.95 24.30 31.74
N LYS A 277 -17.33 23.12 31.21
CA LYS A 277 -16.40 22.16 30.59
C LYS A 277 -17.03 21.42 29.40
N TRP A 278 -16.27 21.32 28.31
CA TRP A 278 -16.59 20.53 27.12
C TRP A 278 -15.40 19.66 26.75
N GLU A 279 -15.61 18.34 26.69
CA GLU A 279 -14.57 17.36 26.38
C GLU A 279 -14.88 16.66 25.06
N ALA A 280 -13.93 16.70 24.14
CA ALA A 280 -13.98 15.99 22.87
C ALA A 280 -12.90 14.90 22.85
N ASP A 281 -13.31 13.63 22.91
CA ASP A 281 -12.42 12.47 22.82
C ASP A 281 -12.30 12.00 21.36
N PHE A 282 -11.10 12.18 20.79
CA PHE A 282 -10.79 11.80 19.43
C PHE A 282 -10.13 10.41 19.31
N SER A 283 -10.03 9.63 20.39
CA SER A 283 -9.34 8.33 20.42
C SER A 283 -9.87 7.31 19.40
N SER A 284 -11.16 7.40 19.05
CA SER A 284 -11.78 6.53 18.04
C SER A 284 -11.44 6.91 16.60
N VAL A 285 -10.97 8.13 16.37
CA VAL A 285 -10.69 8.69 15.03
C VAL A 285 -9.19 8.84 14.81
N LEU A 286 -8.44 9.36 15.77
CA LEU A 286 -7.03 9.67 15.58
C LEU A 286 -6.16 8.42 15.50
N VAL A 287 -5.20 8.43 14.56
CA VAL A 287 -4.33 7.28 14.30
C VAL A 287 -3.28 7.14 15.40
N PHE A 288 -2.63 8.23 15.78
CA PHE A 288 -1.55 8.21 16.75
C PHE A 288 -2.05 8.56 18.16
N PRO A 289 -1.51 7.93 19.22
CA PRO A 289 -1.81 8.33 20.58
C PRO A 289 -1.07 9.63 20.94
N ASN A 290 -1.77 10.61 21.52
CA ASN A 290 -1.18 11.78 22.17
C ASN A 290 -0.25 12.61 21.26
N ARG A 291 -0.67 12.83 20.01
CA ARG A 291 0.11 13.56 18.98
C ARG A 291 -0.63 14.78 18.42
N ILE A 292 -1.68 15.26 19.09
CA ILE A 292 -2.39 16.48 18.63
C ILE A 292 -1.41 17.65 18.64
N SER A 293 -1.15 18.23 17.46
CA SER A 293 -0.22 19.34 17.24
C SER A 293 -0.94 20.66 16.98
N HIS A 294 -2.17 20.60 16.47
CA HIS A 294 -3.02 21.77 16.24
C HIS A 294 -4.44 21.55 16.73
N VAL A 295 -5.04 22.60 17.32
CA VAL A 295 -6.42 22.62 17.78
C VAL A 295 -7.09 23.91 17.29
N GLN A 296 -8.24 23.75 16.66
CA GLN A 296 -9.17 24.83 16.37
C GLN A 296 -10.53 24.50 16.99
N TYR A 297 -11.20 25.50 17.53
CA TYR A 297 -12.55 25.32 18.02
C TYR A 297 -13.39 26.57 17.80
N SER A 298 -14.71 26.38 17.75
CA SER A 298 -15.68 27.47 17.80
C SER A 298 -16.70 27.19 18.89
N PHE A 299 -17.02 28.21 19.68
CA PHE A 299 -18.00 28.14 20.76
C PHE A 299 -19.30 28.82 20.35
N PHE A 300 -20.38 28.06 20.28
CA PHE A 300 -21.72 28.60 20.05
C PHE A 300 -22.50 28.64 21.37
N ALA A 301 -22.54 29.82 22.00
CA ALA A 301 -23.31 30.04 23.22
C ALA A 301 -24.82 29.96 22.97
N GLN A 302 -25.52 29.21 23.81
CA GLN A 302 -26.97 29.01 23.75
C GLN A 302 -27.63 29.60 25.00
N GLY A 303 -28.25 30.77 24.85
CA GLY A 303 -28.90 31.46 25.97
C GLY A 303 -27.94 32.43 26.66
N GLU A 304 -28.19 32.71 27.94
CA GLU A 304 -27.33 33.57 28.75
C GLU A 304 -26.38 32.73 29.61
N PRO A 305 -25.12 33.17 29.84
CA PRO A 305 -24.50 34.35 29.23
C PRO A 305 -24.11 34.13 27.75
N LYS A 306 -24.36 35.14 26.90
CA LYS A 306 -23.99 35.09 25.46
C LYS A 306 -22.48 35.14 25.19
N PHE A 307 -21.70 35.65 26.14
CA PHE A 307 -20.25 35.76 26.03
C PHE A 307 -19.60 35.32 27.34
N VAL A 308 -18.68 34.37 27.25
CA VAL A 308 -17.87 33.86 28.37
C VAL A 308 -16.44 33.70 27.89
N ALA A 309 -15.48 34.07 28.73
CA ALA A 309 -14.09 33.74 28.48
C ALA A 309 -13.92 32.21 28.52
N HIS A 310 -13.28 31.67 27.49
CA HIS A 310 -13.06 30.24 27.34
C HIS A 310 -11.69 29.95 26.71
N SER A 311 -11.08 28.83 27.05
CA SER A 311 -9.78 28.41 26.52
C SER A 311 -9.65 26.89 26.46
N VAL A 312 -8.78 26.41 25.58
CA VAL A 312 -8.33 25.01 25.62
C VAL A 312 -7.43 24.84 26.84
N THR A 313 -7.75 23.87 27.70
CA THR A 313 -6.99 23.58 28.94
C THR A 313 -6.32 22.21 28.93
N ASN A 314 -6.74 21.31 28.03
CA ASN A 314 -6.10 20.01 27.84
C ASN A 314 -6.14 19.54 26.38
N VAL A 315 -5.10 18.82 25.96
CA VAL A 315 -4.97 18.14 24.65
C VAL A 315 -4.33 16.74 24.79
N SER A 316 -4.19 16.23 26.01
CA SER A 316 -3.56 14.94 26.27
C SER A 316 -4.46 13.77 25.90
N GLU A 317 -3.88 12.60 25.63
CA GLU A 317 -4.62 11.34 25.46
C GLU A 317 -5.66 11.40 24.33
N ASN A 318 -5.43 12.24 23.30
CA ASN A 318 -6.38 12.54 22.23
C ASN A 318 -7.71 13.17 22.70
N VAL A 319 -7.74 13.71 23.92
CA VAL A 319 -8.88 14.44 24.47
C VAL A 319 -8.58 15.92 24.46
N VAL A 320 -9.44 16.70 23.81
CA VAL A 320 -9.39 18.16 23.88
C VAL A 320 -10.44 18.65 24.86
N VAL A 321 -10.02 19.49 25.81
CA VAL A 321 -10.90 20.10 26.81
C VAL A 321 -10.92 21.61 26.60
N VAL A 322 -12.11 22.17 26.44
CA VAL A 322 -12.36 23.60 26.52
C VAL A 322 -13.11 23.88 27.81
N GLU A 323 -12.61 24.86 28.58
CA GLU A 323 -13.24 25.32 29.82
C GLU A 323 -13.59 26.80 29.74
N SER A 324 -14.65 27.20 30.44
CA SER A 324 -15.11 28.58 30.55
C SER A 324 -15.04 29.09 32.00
N GLU A 325 -14.90 30.41 32.16
CA GLU A 325 -14.82 31.04 33.49
C GLU A 325 -16.11 30.92 34.32
N LYS A 326 -17.25 30.72 33.65
CA LYS A 326 -18.60 30.66 34.21
C LYS A 326 -19.42 29.61 33.49
N GLU A 327 -20.47 29.15 34.14
CA GLU A 327 -21.44 28.27 33.52
C GLU A 327 -22.02 28.92 32.27
N ALA A 328 -21.97 28.18 31.17
CA ALA A 328 -22.64 28.52 29.93
C ALA A 328 -23.23 27.25 29.34
N LYS A 329 -24.39 27.39 28.72
CA LYS A 329 -24.90 26.37 27.82
C LYS A 329 -24.36 26.66 26.43
N GLY A 330 -23.78 25.66 25.78
CA GLY A 330 -23.12 25.88 24.51
C GLY A 330 -22.79 24.61 23.76
N LEU A 331 -22.61 24.80 22.45
CA LEU A 331 -22.14 23.79 21.53
C LEU A 331 -20.74 24.15 21.06
N VAL A 332 -19.79 23.26 21.28
CA VAL A 332 -18.39 23.46 20.89
C VAL A 332 -18.07 22.53 19.74
N PHE A 333 -17.70 23.12 18.61
CA PHE A 333 -17.12 22.40 17.49
C PHE A 333 -15.60 22.40 17.64
N PHE A 334 -14.99 21.22 17.50
CA PHE A 334 -13.55 21.00 17.60
C PHE A 334 -13.02 20.45 16.28
N SER A 335 -11.85 20.94 15.86
CA SER A 335 -11.04 20.38 14.79
C SER A 335 -9.61 20.22 15.29
N VAL A 336 -9.03 19.04 15.09
CA VAL A 336 -7.68 18.71 15.55
C VAL A 336 -6.86 18.08 14.45
N GLU A 337 -5.54 18.26 14.52
CA GLU A 337 -4.57 17.69 13.59
C GLU A 337 -3.41 17.06 14.38
N GLN A 338 -2.83 15.98 13.84
CA GLN A 338 -1.64 15.30 14.36
C GLN A 338 -0.43 15.62 13.49
#